data_AF-A0A7S1EGQ0-F1
#
_entry.id   AF-A0A7S1EGQ0-F1
#
_cell.length_a   1.000
_cell.length_b   1.000
_cell.length_c   1.000
_cell.angle_alpha   90.00
_cell.angle_beta   90.00
_cell.angle_gamma   90.00
#
_symmetry.space_group_name_H-M   'P 1'
#
loop_
_entity.id
_entity.type
_entity.pdbx_description
1 polymer ?
#
loop_
_entity_poly.entity_id
_entity_poly.type
_entity_poly.pdbx_seq_one_letter_code
_entity_poly.pdbx_strand_id
1 'polypeptide(L)'
;EFCVVEGQWAAAKLLKVLTNEYARWAIPSVKDAMIGELQESAKKIVMPSCSVVTVGDTGAGKSTLLNALLGETNVLPTNGMRACTAAIIEMSYNASDEGDPYKGWVEFVSEEEWHAEFLSILDDLTQQDGRAVLMEPQPNAHNYPSWCKLFAVFGKE
;
A
#
# COMPACT_ATOMS: atom_id res chain seq x y z
N GLU A 1 -6.24 -10.99 -14.63
CA GLU A 1 -5.46 -12.15 -14.12
C GLU A 1 -5.33 -13.25 -15.17
N PHE A 2 -6.43 -13.84 -15.65
CA PHE A 2 -6.42 -14.92 -16.66
C PHE A 2 -5.48 -14.69 -17.86
N CYS A 3 -5.57 -13.56 -18.57
CA CYS A 3 -4.72 -13.31 -19.74
C CYS A 3 -3.23 -13.19 -19.43
N VAL A 4 -2.87 -12.71 -18.23
CA VAL A 4 -1.46 -12.56 -17.82
C VAL A 4 -0.90 -13.91 -17.41
N VAL A 5 -1.65 -14.68 -16.61
CA VAL A 5 -1.26 -16.03 -16.17
C VAL A 5 -1.13 -16.98 -17.37
N GLU A 6 -2.13 -17.01 -18.25
CA GLU A 6 -2.07 -17.83 -19.48
C GLU A 6 -0.98 -17.36 -20.45
N GLY A 7 -0.76 -16.05 -20.57
CA GLY A 7 0.30 -15.49 -21.40
C GLY A 7 1.70 -15.86 -20.90
N GLN A 8 1.93 -15.77 -19.59
CA GLN A 8 3.19 -16.20 -18.96
C GLN A 8 3.38 -17.71 -19.06
N TRP A 9 2.32 -18.50 -18.84
CA TRP A 9 2.35 -19.95 -19.01
C TRP A 9 2.69 -20.35 -20.45
N ALA A 10 2.04 -19.74 -21.44
CA ALA A 10 2.27 -20.01 -22.85
C ALA A 10 3.70 -19.67 -23.25
N ALA A 11 4.22 -18.52 -22.79
CA ALA A 11 5.61 -18.13 -23.02
C ALA A 11 6.60 -19.14 -22.40
N ALA A 12 6.39 -19.55 -21.14
CA ALA A 12 7.24 -20.55 -20.48
C ALA A 12 7.19 -21.92 -21.17
N LYS A 13 6.00 -22.35 -21.60
CA LYS A 13 5.82 -23.60 -22.33
C LYS A 13 6.50 -23.57 -23.69
N LEU A 14 6.33 -22.49 -24.46
CA LEU A 14 7.02 -22.28 -25.75
C LEU A 14 8.55 -22.26 -25.56
N LEU A 15 9.04 -21.56 -24.54
CA LEU A 15 10.47 -21.52 -24.24
C LEU A 15 11.02 -22.93 -24.01
N LYS A 16 10.31 -23.75 -23.22
CA LYS A 16 10.68 -25.14 -22.94
C LYS A 16 10.68 -26.02 -24.19
N VAL A 17 9.69 -25.87 -25.07
CA VAL A 17 9.59 -26.62 -26.33
C VAL A 17 10.73 -26.25 -27.29
N LEU A 18 10.99 -24.95 -27.46
CA LEU A 18 12.00 -24.43 -28.39
C LEU A 18 13.45 -24.63 -27.92
N THR A 19 13.66 -24.86 -26.62
CA THR A 19 14.98 -25.14 -26.04
C THR A 19 15.27 -26.63 -25.94
N ASN A 20 14.30 -27.42 -25.47
CA ASN A 20 14.53 -28.83 -25.10
C ASN A 20 13.97 -29.84 -26.12
N GLU A 21 12.73 -29.66 -26.56
CA GLU A 21 12.03 -30.68 -27.37
C GLU A 21 12.40 -30.59 -28.86
N TYR A 22 12.60 -29.36 -29.35
CA TYR A 22 13.09 -29.10 -30.69
C TYR A 22 14.38 -28.29 -30.54
N ALA A 23 15.55 -28.94 -30.57
CA ALA A 23 16.82 -28.22 -30.41
C ALA A 23 17.39 -27.69 -31.73
N ARG A 24 16.97 -28.25 -32.88
CA ARG A 24 17.56 -28.02 -34.23
C ARG A 24 16.62 -27.34 -35.23
N TRP A 25 15.58 -26.64 -34.76
CA TRP A 25 14.60 -25.98 -35.63
C TRP A 25 15.16 -24.73 -36.34
N ALA A 26 16.26 -24.16 -35.83
CA ALA A 26 16.93 -23.01 -36.40
C ALA A 26 18.45 -23.08 -36.17
N ILE A 27 19.18 -22.27 -36.95
CA ILE A 27 20.59 -21.99 -36.69
C ILE A 27 20.77 -21.24 -35.37
N PRO A 28 21.92 -21.38 -34.66
CA PRO A 28 22.11 -20.84 -33.32
C PRO A 28 21.78 -19.34 -33.20
N SER A 29 22.23 -18.52 -34.15
CA SER A 29 21.99 -17.06 -34.13
C SER A 29 20.52 -16.68 -34.17
N VAL A 30 19.71 -17.37 -34.99
CA VAL A 30 18.27 -17.14 -35.10
C VAL A 30 17.55 -17.66 -33.86
N LYS A 31 18.00 -18.80 -33.33
CA LYS A 31 17.46 -19.38 -32.10
C LYS A 31 17.65 -18.43 -30.93
N ASP A 32 18.85 -17.91 -30.73
CA ASP A 32 19.18 -17.02 -29.61
C ASP A 32 18.42 -15.69 -29.72
N ALA A 33 18.32 -15.13 -30.93
CA ALA A 33 17.54 -13.91 -31.17
C ALA A 33 16.04 -14.09 -30.84
N MET A 34 15.43 -15.17 -31.34
CA MET A 34 14.01 -15.45 -31.12
C MET A 34 13.70 -15.79 -29.65
N ILE A 35 14.59 -16.53 -28.98
CA ILE A 35 14.47 -16.80 -27.54
C ILE A 35 14.57 -15.49 -26.75
N GLY A 36 15.51 -14.61 -27.12
CA GLY A 36 15.64 -13.29 -26.51
C GLY A 36 14.37 -12.45 -26.67
N GLU A 37 13.79 -12.39 -27.87
CA GLU A 37 12.53 -11.68 -28.12
C GLU A 37 11.35 -12.26 -27.32
N LEU A 38 11.26 -13.59 -27.23
CA LEU A 38 10.23 -14.27 -26.43
C LEU A 38 10.38 -13.97 -24.94
N GLN A 39 11.60 -14.00 -24.40
CA GLN A 39 11.86 -13.65 -23.01
C GLN A 39 11.51 -12.18 -22.74
N GLU A 40 11.87 -11.27 -23.64
CA GLU A 40 11.59 -9.85 -23.50
C GLU A 40 10.08 -9.55 -23.60
N SER A 41 9.38 -10.25 -24.49
CA SER A 41 7.93 -10.15 -24.61
C SER A 41 7.23 -10.73 -23.38
N ALA A 42 7.70 -11.86 -22.84
CA ALA A 42 7.17 -12.47 -21.62
C ALA A 42 7.30 -11.54 -20.41
N LYS A 43 8.43 -10.83 -20.27
CA LYS A 43 8.61 -9.81 -19.21
C LYS A 43 7.61 -8.66 -19.29
N LYS A 44 7.08 -8.36 -20.48
CA LYS A 44 6.07 -7.31 -20.68
C LYS A 44 4.65 -7.78 -20.36
N ILE A 45 4.44 -9.10 -20.25
CA ILE A 45 3.17 -9.68 -19.81
C ILE A 45 3.09 -9.54 -18.29
N VAL A 46 2.74 -8.35 -17.84
CA VAL A 46 2.56 -8.00 -16.42
C VAL A 46 1.16 -7.43 -16.24
N MET A 47 0.53 -7.75 -15.11
CA MET A 47 -0.73 -7.11 -14.75
C MET A 47 -0.49 -5.62 -14.53
N PRO A 48 -1.24 -4.72 -15.19
CA PRO A 48 -1.14 -3.30 -14.90
C PRO A 48 -1.54 -3.05 -13.43
N SER A 49 -0.73 -2.27 -12.71
CA SER A 49 -1.09 -1.81 -11.38
C SER A 49 -2.16 -0.74 -11.46
N CYS A 50 -3.17 -0.83 -10.61
CA CYS A 50 -4.22 0.18 -10.46
C CYS A 50 -4.32 0.53 -8.98
N SER A 51 -4.01 1.77 -8.64
CA SER A 51 -4.18 2.30 -7.29
C SER A 51 -5.53 2.98 -7.18
N VAL A 52 -6.35 2.54 -6.23
CA VAL A 52 -7.65 3.14 -5.93
C VAL A 52 -7.58 3.74 -4.53
N VAL A 53 -7.88 5.04 -4.42
CA VAL A 53 -7.89 5.75 -3.14
C VAL A 53 -9.34 6.02 -2.74
N THR A 54 -9.73 5.56 -1.55
CA THR A 54 -11.06 5.81 -1.00
C THR A 54 -10.98 6.93 0.04
N VAL A 55 -11.62 8.07 -0.23
CA VAL A 55 -11.63 9.25 0.64
C VAL A 55 -13.06 9.56 1.09
N GLY A 56 -13.21 10.09 2.31
CA GLY A 56 -14.50 10.53 2.84
C GLY A 56 -14.49 10.61 4.37
N ASP A 57 -15.54 11.21 4.94
CA ASP A 57 -15.63 11.44 6.38
C ASP A 57 -15.72 10.14 7.20
N THR A 58 -15.46 10.24 8.49
CA THR A 58 -15.69 9.17 9.46
C THR A 58 -17.16 8.72 9.41
N GLY A 59 -17.40 7.40 9.41
CA GLY A 59 -18.75 6.84 9.35
C GLY A 59 -19.35 6.73 7.93
N ALA A 60 -18.69 7.25 6.89
CA ALA A 60 -19.16 7.14 5.50
C ALA A 60 -19.14 5.70 4.92
N GLY A 61 -18.69 4.71 5.70
CA GLY A 61 -18.70 3.30 5.28
C GLY A 61 -17.52 2.86 4.41
N LYS A 62 -16.42 3.61 4.35
CA LYS A 62 -15.23 3.30 3.53
C LYS A 62 -14.67 1.89 3.79
N SER A 63 -14.40 1.54 5.04
CA SER A 63 -13.90 0.21 5.42
C SER A 63 -14.92 -0.89 5.11
N THR A 64 -16.21 -0.60 5.26
CA THR A 64 -17.30 -1.54 4.93
C THR A 64 -17.36 -1.80 3.43
N LEU A 65 -17.24 -0.75 2.61
CA LEU A 65 -17.21 -0.85 1.14
C LEU A 65 -16.01 -1.67 0.67
N LEU A 66 -14.81 -1.40 1.22
CA LEU A 66 -13.61 -2.13 0.86
C LEU A 66 -13.70 -3.61 1.25
N ASN A 67 -14.17 -3.92 2.46
CA ASN A 67 -14.45 -5.29 2.90
C ASN A 67 -15.44 -5.99 1.94
N ALA A 68 -16.56 -5.33 1.58
CA ALA A 68 -17.54 -5.86 0.65
C ALA A 68 -16.98 -6.08 -0.78
N LEU A 69 -16.14 -5.18 -1.28
CA LEU A 69 -15.45 -5.32 -2.57
C LEU A 69 -14.51 -6.52 -2.60
N LEU A 70 -13.84 -6.79 -1.47
CA LEU A 70 -12.94 -7.93 -1.32
C LEU A 70 -13.69 -9.24 -1.05
N GLY A 71 -15.00 -9.20 -0.78
CA GLY A 71 -15.79 -10.36 -0.35
C GLY A 71 -15.45 -10.82 1.07
N GLU A 72 -14.78 -9.97 1.85
CA GLU A 72 -14.29 -10.27 3.19
C GLU A 72 -15.05 -9.48 4.25
N THR A 73 -15.18 -9.99 5.47
CA THR A 73 -15.93 -9.26 6.52
C THR A 73 -15.04 -8.42 7.43
N ASN A 74 -13.80 -8.83 7.65
CA ASN A 74 -12.98 -8.35 8.79
C ASN A 74 -11.54 -7.94 8.42
N VAL A 75 -11.25 -7.62 7.15
CA VAL A 75 -9.88 -7.17 6.78
C VAL A 75 -9.59 -5.78 7.33
N LEU A 76 -10.53 -4.83 7.13
CA LEU A 76 -10.46 -3.52 7.75
C LEU A 76 -11.41 -3.44 8.96
N PRO A 77 -10.99 -2.76 10.05
CA PRO A 77 -11.89 -2.49 11.15
C PRO A 77 -13.04 -1.60 10.67
N THR A 78 -14.27 -2.01 10.99
CA THR A 78 -15.49 -1.26 10.69
C THR A 78 -16.14 -0.80 11.99
N ASN A 79 -16.22 0.52 12.18
CA ASN A 79 -17.02 1.10 13.26
C ASN A 79 -17.86 2.24 12.67
N GLY A 80 -19.18 2.10 12.74
CA GLY A 80 -20.12 3.08 12.21
C GLY A 80 -20.28 4.33 13.08
N MET A 81 -19.79 4.31 14.33
CA MET A 81 -20.01 5.38 15.31
C MET A 81 -18.75 6.14 15.72
N ARG A 82 -17.56 5.61 15.42
CA ARG A 82 -16.26 6.24 15.73
C ARG A 82 -15.25 6.01 14.62
N ALA A 83 -14.29 6.92 14.47
CA ALA A 83 -13.14 6.71 13.59
C ALA A 83 -12.40 5.44 14.02
N CYS A 84 -12.20 4.52 13.08
CA CYS A 84 -11.55 3.23 13.32
C CYS A 84 -10.27 3.03 12.52
N THR A 85 -9.91 4.00 11.67
CA THR A 85 -8.64 4.06 10.94
C THR A 85 -7.88 5.31 11.34
N ALA A 86 -6.90 5.14 12.23
CA ALA A 86 -6.01 6.21 12.70
C ALA A 86 -4.73 6.33 11.87
N ALA A 87 -4.49 5.36 10.97
CA ALA A 87 -3.32 5.31 10.10
C ALA A 87 -3.76 5.04 8.66
N ILE A 88 -2.89 5.42 7.71
CA ILE A 88 -3.02 5.03 6.31
C ILE A 88 -2.86 3.51 6.23
N ILE A 89 -3.75 2.86 5.49
CA ILE A 89 -3.67 1.42 5.22
C ILE A 89 -3.52 1.24 3.72
N GLU A 90 -2.42 0.63 3.32
CA GLU A 90 -2.22 0.15 1.96
C GLU A 90 -2.57 -1.33 1.90
N MET A 91 -3.27 -1.73 0.85
CA MET A 91 -3.62 -3.12 0.60
C MET A 91 -3.22 -3.49 -0.82
N SER A 92 -2.58 -4.63 -0.96
CA SER A 92 -2.20 -5.19 -2.25
C SER A 92 -2.52 -6.68 -2.29
N TYR A 93 -2.68 -7.20 -3.51
CA TYR A 93 -2.89 -8.63 -3.71
C TYR A 93 -1.61 -9.40 -3.39
N ASN A 94 -1.74 -10.42 -2.53
CA ASN A 94 -0.65 -11.33 -2.23
C ASN A 94 -0.59 -12.42 -3.31
N ALA A 95 0.35 -12.30 -4.25
CA ALA A 95 0.54 -13.27 -5.34
C ALA A 95 1.38 -14.50 -4.93
N SER A 96 1.71 -14.65 -3.64
CA SER A 96 2.49 -15.79 -3.15
C SER A 96 1.58 -16.97 -2.85
N ASP A 97 1.84 -18.10 -3.50
CA ASP A 97 1.19 -19.38 -3.20
C ASP A 97 1.76 -20.07 -1.94
N GLU A 98 2.76 -19.47 -1.30
CA GLU A 98 3.47 -20.02 -0.15
C GLU A 98 3.18 -19.24 1.14
N GLY A 99 2.76 -19.98 2.17
CA GLY A 99 2.49 -19.46 3.51
C GLY A 99 1.09 -18.89 3.69
N ASP A 100 0.95 -17.95 4.63
CA ASP A 100 -0.35 -17.35 4.95
C ASP A 100 -0.84 -16.42 3.83
N PRO A 101 -2.13 -16.48 3.46
CA PRO A 101 -2.70 -15.67 2.39
C PRO A 101 -2.74 -14.18 2.74
N TYR A 102 -2.82 -13.84 4.03
CA TYR A 102 -2.79 -12.46 4.52
C TYR A 102 -1.46 -12.19 5.23
N LYS A 103 -0.78 -11.13 4.79
CA LYS A 103 0.46 -10.63 5.38
C LYS A 103 0.27 -9.15 5.66
N GLY A 104 0.82 -8.69 6.79
CA GLY A 104 0.70 -7.30 7.22
C GLY A 104 1.98 -6.85 7.91
N TRP A 105 2.30 -5.57 7.70
CA TRP A 105 3.45 -4.90 8.29
C TRP A 105 2.97 -3.60 8.90
N VAL A 106 3.66 -3.16 9.94
CA VAL A 106 3.46 -1.83 10.51
C VAL A 106 4.74 -1.05 10.29
N GLU A 107 4.65 -0.01 9.49
CA GLU A 107 5.74 0.95 9.30
C GLU A 107 5.52 2.10 10.27
N PHE A 108 6.54 2.38 11.07
CA PHE A 108 6.53 3.51 11.99
C PHE A 108 7.22 4.70 11.32
N VAL A 109 6.77 5.90 11.66
CA VAL A 109 7.42 7.15 11.28
C VAL A 109 8.87 7.15 11.80
N SER A 110 9.83 7.58 10.98
CA SER A 110 11.23 7.68 11.40
C SER A 110 11.44 8.78 12.46
N GLU A 111 12.56 8.75 13.17
CA GLU A 111 12.87 9.81 14.13
C GLU A 111 12.98 11.18 13.45
N GLU A 112 13.56 11.23 12.25
CA GLU A 112 13.70 12.45 11.46
C GLU A 112 12.35 13.01 10.99
N GLU A 113 11.48 12.14 10.48
CA GLU A 113 10.12 12.49 10.05
C GLU A 113 9.28 12.95 11.24
N TRP A 114 9.38 12.24 12.37
CA TRP A 114 8.70 12.61 13.59
C TRP A 114 9.20 13.96 14.12
N HIS A 115 10.51 14.20 14.10
CA HIS A 115 11.07 15.49 14.51
C HIS A 115 10.58 16.63 13.61
N ALA A 116 10.53 16.42 12.30
CA ALA A 116 10.00 17.41 11.36
C ALA A 116 8.51 17.70 11.62
N GLU A 117 7.70 16.67 11.82
CA GLU A 117 6.28 16.81 12.16
C GLU A 117 6.09 17.48 13.53
N PHE A 118 6.90 17.12 14.51
CA PHE A 118 6.88 17.69 15.86
C PHE A 118 7.14 19.20 15.84
N LEU A 119 8.08 19.68 15.01
CA LEU A 119 8.30 21.11 14.84
C LEU A 119 7.06 21.83 14.28
N SER A 120 6.35 21.21 13.34
CA SER A 120 5.08 21.74 12.83
C SER A 120 3.99 21.78 13.91
N ILE A 121 3.90 20.73 14.73
CA ILE A 121 2.97 20.68 15.86
C ILE A 121 3.28 21.79 16.88
N LEU A 122 4.57 22.04 17.15
CA LEU A 122 4.97 23.12 18.04
C LEU A 122 4.63 24.49 17.47
N ASP A 123 4.82 24.70 16.16
CA ASP A 123 4.45 25.95 15.49
C ASP A 123 2.94 26.23 15.63
N ASP A 124 2.09 25.22 15.39
CA ASP A 124 0.63 25.31 15.57
C ASP A 124 0.21 25.67 17.01
N LEU A 125 1.01 25.26 17.99
CA LEU A 125 0.75 25.51 19.42
C LEU A 125 1.40 26.81 19.90
N THR A 126 2.25 27.44 19.11
CA THR A 126 3.00 28.66 19.48
C THR A 126 2.21 29.91 19.10
N GLN A 127 1.97 30.79 20.08
CA GLN A 127 1.33 32.08 19.83
C GLN A 127 2.31 33.09 19.22
N GLN A 128 1.78 34.23 18.76
CA GLN A 128 2.58 35.33 18.20
C GLN A 128 3.65 35.90 19.16
N ASP A 129 3.51 35.66 20.47
CA ASP A 129 4.49 36.07 21.49
C ASP A 129 5.64 35.05 21.67
N GLY A 130 5.65 33.97 20.87
CA GLY A 130 6.67 32.92 20.91
C GLY A 130 6.46 31.89 22.02
N ARG A 131 5.32 31.90 22.73
CA ARG A 131 5.02 30.92 23.78
C ARG A 131 4.11 29.81 23.26
N ALA A 132 4.53 28.55 23.47
CA ALA A 132 3.70 27.38 23.21
C ALA A 132 2.61 27.23 24.28
N VAL A 133 1.35 27.04 23.86
CA VAL A 133 0.23 26.72 24.74
C VAL A 133 0.06 25.21 24.81
N LEU A 134 0.41 24.64 25.95
CA LEU A 134 0.22 23.21 26.22
C LEU A 134 -1.08 22.92 26.99
N MET A 135 -1.85 23.95 27.35
CA MET A 135 -3.18 23.77 27.93
C MET A 135 -4.15 23.24 26.89
N GLU A 136 -5.09 22.38 27.30
CA GLU A 136 -6.12 21.82 26.42
C GLU A 136 -6.93 22.96 25.78
N PRO A 137 -6.86 23.14 24.45
CA PRO A 137 -7.65 24.15 23.75
C PRO A 137 -9.10 23.67 23.59
N GLN A 138 -10.00 24.56 23.20
CA GLN A 138 -11.38 24.16 22.93
C GLN A 138 -11.42 23.16 21.75
N PRO A 139 -12.33 22.16 21.75
CA PRO A 139 -12.38 21.14 20.69
C PRO A 139 -12.53 21.66 19.25
N ASN A 140 -13.02 22.90 19.09
CA ASN A 140 -13.19 23.57 17.81
C ASN A 140 -12.04 24.52 17.43
N ALA A 141 -11.03 24.68 18.29
CA ALA A 141 -9.86 25.51 18.01
C ALA A 141 -8.97 24.84 16.95
N HIS A 142 -8.33 25.64 16.09
CA HIS A 142 -7.52 25.10 15.00
C HIS A 142 -6.33 24.25 15.49
N ASN A 143 -5.82 24.55 16.69
CA ASN A 143 -4.66 23.90 17.29
C ASN A 143 -5.03 22.66 18.14
N TYR A 144 -6.32 22.34 18.26
CA TYR A 144 -6.81 21.17 18.99
C TYR A 144 -6.28 19.83 18.43
N PRO A 145 -6.21 19.60 17.10
CA PRO A 145 -5.62 18.39 16.55
C PRO A 145 -4.13 18.23 16.92
N SER A 146 -3.37 19.33 16.82
CA SER A 146 -1.93 19.35 17.14
C SER A 146 -1.69 19.11 18.63
N TRP A 147 -2.53 19.68 19.50
CA TRP A 147 -2.54 19.38 20.93
C TRP A 147 -2.83 17.89 21.20
N CYS A 148 -3.90 17.35 20.61
CA CYS A 148 -4.26 15.93 20.78
C CYS A 148 -3.11 15.00 20.39
N LYS A 149 -2.45 15.30 19.27
CA LYS A 149 -1.34 14.48 18.77
C LYS A 149 -0.11 14.56 19.67
N LEU A 150 0.26 15.76 20.14
CA LEU A 150 1.36 15.96 21.08
C LEU A 150 1.13 15.18 22.39
N PHE A 151 -0.05 15.32 22.98
CA PHE A 151 -0.38 14.69 24.25
C PHE A 151 -0.66 13.19 24.14
N ALA A 152 -1.03 12.67 22.96
CA ALA A 152 -1.10 11.22 22.74
C ALA A 152 0.29 10.56 22.84
N VAL A 153 1.36 11.27 22.48
CA VAL A 153 2.74 10.75 22.51
C VAL A 153 3.44 11.07 23.83
N PHE A 154 3.32 12.30 24.33
CA PHE A 154 4.06 12.80 25.49
C PHE A 154 3.22 13.06 26.74
N GLY A 155 1.88 12.96 26.65
CA GLY A 155 0.95 13.33 27.73
C GLY A 155 0.86 12.34 28.89
N LYS A 156 1.88 11.52 29.11
CA LYS A 156 2.01 10.67 30.30
C LYS A 156 3.31 10.98 31.04
N GLU A 157 3.20 11.75 32.12
CA GLU A 157 3.48 11.35 33.50
C GLU A 157 2.51 12.09 34.45
#